data_AF-A0A2W7PIW2-F1
#
_entry.id   AF-A0A2W7PIW2-F1
#
_cell.length_a   1.000
_cell.length_b   1.000
_cell.length_c   1.000
_cell.angle_alpha   90.00
_cell.angle_beta   90.00
_cell.angle_gamma   90.00
#
_symmetry.space_group_name_H-M   'P 1'
#
loop_
_entity.id
_entity.type
_entity.pdbx_description
1 polymer ?
#
loop_
_entity_poly.entity_id
_entity_poly.type
_entity_poly.pdbx_seq_one_letter_code
_entity_poly.pdbx_strand_id
1 'polypeptide(L)'
;MFVCGNQACGASWQPDEVQIRDEGQGLVFRCPQCGARNHVVARTAKDGSTTYRQVPAGAVQKEPAKRPAGARPKVPRKAPAQGRAKPASR
;
A
#
# COMPACT_ATOMS: atom_id res chain seq x y z
N MET A 1 -3.20 5.79 -19.62
CA MET A 1 -2.19 5.12 -20.48
C MET A 1 -1.38 4.13 -19.65
N PHE A 2 -1.42 2.87 -20.04
CA PHE A 2 -0.63 1.79 -19.47
C PHE A 2 0.27 1.19 -20.54
N VAL A 3 1.46 0.74 -20.17
CA VAL A 3 2.44 0.17 -21.12
C VAL A 3 2.79 -1.24 -20.67
N CYS A 4 2.76 -2.21 -21.57
CA CYS A 4 3.18 -3.55 -21.23
C CYS A 4 4.66 -3.58 -20.84
N GLY A 5 4.98 -4.01 -19.61
CA GLY A 5 6.34 -4.15 -19.11
C GLY A 5 7.13 -5.32 -19.72
N ASN A 6 6.50 -6.13 -20.58
CA ASN A 6 7.20 -7.13 -21.37
C ASN A 6 7.92 -6.45 -22.53
N GLN A 7 9.26 -6.50 -22.55
CA GLN A 7 10.08 -5.85 -23.58
C GLN A 7 9.75 -6.34 -25.00
N ALA A 8 9.34 -7.60 -25.15
CA ALA A 8 8.95 -8.15 -26.45
C ALA A 8 7.61 -7.62 -26.96
N CYS A 9 6.74 -7.11 -26.08
CA CYS A 9 5.41 -6.62 -26.45
C CYS A 9 5.39 -5.11 -26.61
N GLY A 10 5.84 -4.35 -25.59
CA GLY A 10 5.90 -2.88 -25.64
C GLY A 10 4.57 -2.14 -25.90
N ALA A 11 3.44 -2.85 -25.95
CA ALA A 11 2.14 -2.27 -26.33
C ALA A 11 1.60 -1.30 -25.28
N SER A 12 0.98 -0.22 -25.75
CA SER A 12 0.29 0.78 -24.94
C SER A 12 -1.22 0.58 -24.97
N TRP A 13 -1.87 0.72 -23.81
CA TRP A 13 -3.31 0.50 -23.63
C TRP A 13 -3.96 1.65 -22.85
N GLN A 14 -5.23 1.95 -23.14
CA GLN A 14 -6.04 2.76 -22.25
C GLN A 14 -6.57 1.95 -21.07
N PRO A 15 -6.91 2.61 -19.95
CA PRO A 15 -7.46 1.92 -18.78
C PRO A 15 -8.75 1.15 -19.05
N ASP A 16 -9.57 1.65 -19.98
CA ASP A 16 -10.83 1.04 -20.39
C ASP A 16 -10.65 -0.17 -21.32
N GLU A 17 -9.47 -0.32 -21.94
CA GLU A 17 -9.16 -1.43 -22.85
C GLU A 17 -8.60 -2.67 -22.13
N VAL A 18 -8.22 -2.54 -20.87
CA VAL A 18 -7.58 -3.62 -20.09
C VAL A 18 -8.40 -3.99 -18.88
N GLN A 19 -8.41 -5.29 -18.57
CA GLN A 19 -9.06 -5.77 -17.37
C GLN A 19 -8.11 -5.66 -16.18
N ILE A 20 -8.41 -4.74 -15.25
CA ILE A 20 -7.72 -4.62 -13.96
C ILE A 20 -8.44 -5.52 -12.95
N ARG A 21 -7.70 -6.43 -12.32
CA ARG A 21 -8.21 -7.32 -11.26
C ARG A 21 -7.24 -7.38 -10.09
N ASP A 22 -7.77 -7.57 -8.89
CA ASP A 22 -6.94 -7.91 -7.74
C ASP A 22 -6.66 -9.43 -7.76
N GLU A 23 -5.39 -9.81 -7.86
CA GLU A 23 -4.96 -11.23 -7.83
C GLU A 23 -4.28 -11.58 -6.50
N GLY A 24 -4.56 -10.86 -5.41
CA GLY A 24 -4.01 -11.09 -4.07
C GLY A 24 -2.63 -10.47 -3.79
N GLN A 25 -1.97 -9.90 -4.81
CA GLN A 25 -0.73 -9.10 -4.69
C GLN A 25 -0.96 -7.62 -5.04
N GLY A 26 -2.22 -7.20 -5.02
CA GLY A 26 -2.67 -5.89 -5.48
C GLY A 26 -3.30 -5.96 -6.87
N LEU A 27 -3.64 -4.77 -7.37
CA LEU A 27 -4.30 -4.62 -8.65
C LEU A 27 -3.31 -4.87 -9.79
N VAL A 28 -3.67 -5.79 -10.67
CA VAL A 28 -2.88 -6.19 -11.83
C VAL A 28 -3.76 -6.08 -13.06
N PHE A 29 -3.24 -5.50 -14.13
CA PHE A 29 -3.85 -5.62 -15.44
C PHE A 29 -3.09 -6.64 -16.29
N ARG A 30 -3.84 -7.44 -17.04
CA ARG A 30 -3.27 -8.41 -17.99
C ARG A 30 -3.25 -7.80 -19.38
N CYS A 31 -2.10 -7.84 -20.03
CA CYS A 31 -1.97 -7.40 -21.42
C CYS A 31 -2.76 -8.35 -22.34
N PRO A 32 -3.71 -7.87 -23.16
CA PRO A 32 -4.48 -8.73 -24.06
C PRO A 32 -3.65 -9.28 -25.23
N GLN A 33 -2.49 -8.67 -25.54
CA GLN A 33 -1.62 -9.14 -26.62
C GLN A 33 -0.69 -10.28 -26.20
N CYS A 34 -0.07 -10.19 -25.02
CA CYS A 34 0.95 -11.15 -24.59
C CYS A 34 0.66 -11.83 -23.25
N GLY A 35 -0.46 -11.51 -22.60
CA GLY A 35 -0.84 -12.09 -21.30
C GLY A 35 -0.01 -11.62 -20.11
N ALA A 36 0.95 -10.71 -20.30
CA ALA A 36 1.84 -10.26 -19.24
C ALA A 36 1.08 -9.50 -18.14
N ARG A 37 1.46 -9.78 -16.89
CA ARG A 37 0.92 -9.15 -15.68
C ARG A 37 1.64 -7.83 -15.42
N ASN A 38 0.88 -6.76 -15.30
CA ASN A 38 1.38 -5.42 -15.04
C ASN A 38 0.71 -4.82 -13.80
N HIS A 39 1.51 -4.42 -12.82
CA HIS A 39 1.01 -3.93 -11.54
C HIS A 39 0.51 -2.49 -11.67
N VAL A 40 -0.65 -2.23 -11.06
CA VAL A 40 -1.26 -0.90 -10.97
C VAL A 40 -1.68 -0.63 -9.52
N VAL A 41 -1.81 0.65 -9.19
CA VAL A 41 -2.36 1.11 -7.91
C VAL A 41 -3.59 1.95 -8.18
N ALA A 42 -4.61 1.79 -7.34
CA ALA A 42 -5.80 2.63 -7.36
C ALA A 42 -5.63 3.79 -6.38
N ARG A 43 -5.75 5.01 -6.88
CA ARG A 43 -5.76 6.22 -6.06
C ARG A 43 -7.12 6.87 -6.09
N THR A 44 -7.69 7.10 -4.91
CA THR A 44 -8.87 7.95 -4.77
C THR A 44 -8.45 9.41 -4.81
N ALA A 45 -8.93 10.13 -5.82
CA ALA A 45 -8.85 11.58 -5.92
C ALA A 45 -9.65 12.25 -4.80
N LYS A 46 -9.41 13.55 -4.57
CA LYS A 46 -10.15 14.33 -3.56
C LYS A 46 -11.64 14.44 -3.92
N ASP A 47 -11.94 14.38 -5.20
CA ASP A 47 -13.27 14.44 -5.79
C ASP A 47 -14.04 13.11 -5.67
N GLY A 48 -13.44 12.09 -5.06
CA GLY A 48 -14.03 10.75 -4.89
C GLY A 48 -13.82 9.81 -6.09
N SER A 49 -13.28 10.31 -7.21
CA SER A 49 -12.96 9.49 -8.38
C SER A 49 -11.80 8.53 -8.10
N THR A 50 -11.91 7.28 -8.56
CA THR A 50 -10.83 6.30 -8.50
C THR A 50 -10.03 6.34 -9.79
N THR A 51 -8.73 6.62 -9.70
CA THR A 51 -7.81 6.64 -10.84
C THR A 51 -6.76 5.55 -10.68
N TYR A 52 -6.52 4.79 -11.74
CA TYR A 52 -5.53 3.73 -11.75
C TYR A 52 -4.21 4.21 -12.35
N ARG A 53 -3.09 3.88 -11.71
CA ARG A 53 -1.74 4.22 -12.18
C ARG A 53 -0.84 3.00 -12.21
N GLN A 54 -0.13 2.80 -13.32
CA GLN A 54 0.85 1.72 -13.43
C GLN A 54 2.09 2.02 -12.58
N VAL A 55 2.58 0.99 -11.87
CA VAL A 55 3.79 1.04 -11.06
C VAL A 55 4.81 0.01 -11.56
N PRO A 56 6.10 0.37 -11.65
CA PRO A 56 7.14 -0.63 -11.94
C PRO A 56 7.22 -1.63 -10.78
N ALA A 57 7.61 -2.87 -11.07
CA ALA A 57 7.65 -3.95 -10.08
C ALA A 57 8.49 -3.62 -8.82
N GLY A 58 9.50 -2.74 -8.94
CA GLY A 58 10.29 -2.25 -7.81
C GLY A 58 9.64 -1.14 -6.96
N ALA A 59 8.53 -0.55 -7.41
CA ALA A 59 7.86 0.56 -6.74
C ALA A 59 6.64 0.14 -5.90
N VAL A 60 6.27 -1.14 -5.91
CA VAL A 60 5.12 -1.67 -5.14
C VAL A 60 5.27 -1.45 -3.63
N GLN A 61 6.49 -1.17 -3.14
CA GLN A 61 6.75 -0.87 -1.72
C GLN A 61 6.50 0.60 -1.30
N LYS A 62 6.00 1.48 -2.19
CA LYS A 62 5.81 2.91 -1.86
C LYS A 62 4.47 3.47 -2.34
N GLU A 63 3.36 2.80 -2.05
CA GLU A 63 2.15 3.58 -1.78
C GLU A 63 2.08 3.75 -0.25
N PRO A 64 2.20 4.99 0.28
CA PRO A 64 1.88 5.22 1.67
C PRO A 64 0.39 4.93 1.78
N ALA A 65 0.06 3.76 2.31
CA ALA A 65 -1.20 3.53 2.98
C ALA A 65 -1.51 4.83 3.71
N LYS A 66 -2.60 5.50 3.30
CA LYS A 66 -3.16 6.60 4.03
C LYS A 66 -3.20 6.14 5.49
N ARG A 67 -2.21 6.53 6.28
CA ARG A 67 -2.27 6.43 7.73
C ARG A 67 -3.58 7.16 8.05
N PRO A 68 -4.57 6.54 8.69
CA PRO A 68 -5.52 7.37 9.41
C PRO A 68 -4.65 8.20 10.36
N ALA A 69 -4.64 9.51 10.15
CA ALA A 69 -4.05 10.46 11.07
C ALA A 69 -4.86 10.36 12.36
N GLY A 70 -4.53 9.40 13.21
CA GLY A 70 -5.43 9.03 14.31
C GLY A 70 -4.98 7.86 15.17
N ALA A 71 -3.68 7.57 15.28
CA ALA A 71 -3.19 6.68 16.32
C ALA A 71 -1.92 7.26 16.93
N ARG A 72 -2.09 8.27 17.79
CA ARG A 72 -1.10 8.56 18.83
C ARG A 72 -1.04 7.30 19.71
N PRO A 73 0.10 6.63 19.89
CA PRO A 73 0.25 5.79 21.07
C PRO A 73 0.25 6.75 22.26
N LYS A 74 -0.90 6.88 22.94
CA LYS A 74 -0.92 7.47 24.27
C LYS A 74 -0.27 6.44 25.19
N VAL A 75 1.04 6.52 25.34
CA VAL A 75 1.76 5.81 26.40
C VAL A 75 1.26 6.40 27.72
N PRO A 76 0.56 5.65 28.58
CA PRO A 76 0.28 6.15 29.92
C PRO A 76 1.58 6.05 30.72
N ARG A 77 2.25 7.19 30.91
CA ARG A 77 3.25 7.32 31.97
C ARG A 77 2.52 7.25 33.31
N LYS A 78 2.52 6.09 33.98
CA LYS A 78 2.33 6.03 35.43
C LYS A 78 3.21 4.95 36.07
N ALA A 79 4.22 5.47 36.79
CA ALA A 79 4.99 5.02 37.96
C ALA A 79 4.93 3.55 38.42
N PRO A 80 5.98 3.14 39.14
CA PRO A 80 5.75 2.89 40.56
C PRO A 80 6.73 3.64 41.46
N ALA A 81 6.15 4.37 42.40
CA ALA A 81 6.84 4.88 43.57
C ALA A 81 6.25 4.17 44.79
N GLN A 82 6.75 2.98 45.17
CA GLN A 82 6.48 2.30 46.44
C GLN A 82 7.62 1.27 46.64
N GLY A 83 8.33 1.12 47.74
CA GLY A 83 8.29 1.75 49.05
C GLY A 83 9.49 1.24 49.84
N ARG A 84 10.06 2.13 50.66
CA ARG A 84 11.11 1.84 51.62
C ARG A 84 10.51 1.09 52.80
N ALA A 85 10.94 -0.15 53.03
CA ALA A 85 10.66 -0.87 54.27
C ALA A 85 11.98 -1.30 54.93
N LYS A 86 12.16 -0.78 56.14
CA LYS A 86 13.25 -1.07 57.10
C LYS A 86 13.13 -2.52 57.60
N PRO A 87 14.23 -3.21 57.95
CA PRO A 87 14.18 -4.17 59.03
C PRO A 87 14.68 -3.50 60.31
N ALA A 88 13.82 -3.46 61.33
CA ALA A 88 14.21 -3.16 62.71
C ALA A 88 13.77 -4.35 63.58
N SER A 89 14.76 -4.88 64.31
CA SER A 89 14.67 -5.77 65.49
C SER A 89 14.12 -7.18 65.23
N ARG A 90 14.67 -8.24 65.82
CA ARG A 90 15.16 -8.41 67.20
C ARG A 90 16.18 -9.55 67.25
#